data_AF-A0AB34ZCD0-F1
#
_entry.id   AF-A0AB34ZCD0-F1
#
_cell.length_a   1.000
_cell.length_b   1.000
_cell.length_c   1.000
_cell.angle_alpha   90.00
_cell.angle_beta   90.00
_cell.angle_gamma   90.00
#
_symmetry.space_group_name_H-M   'P 1'
#
loop_
_entity.id
_entity.type
_entity.pdbx_description
1 polymer ?
#
loop_
_entity_poly.entity_id
_entity_poly.type
_entity_poly.pdbx_seq_one_letter_code
_entity_poly.pdbx_strand_id
1 'polypeptide(L)' 'MNTLHPNDKLAALDWALAKAREAAASDELIRLTHLPALQQLRDEAQREARGD' A
#
# COMPACT_ATOMS: atom_id res chain seq x y z
N MET A 1 -7.60 2.74 22.96
CA MET A 1 -6.36 2.97 22.21
C MET A 1 -6.31 1.93 21.11
N ASN A 2 -6.70 2.30 19.89
CA ASN A 2 -6.82 1.35 18.78
C ASN A 2 -5.41 1.06 18.25
N THR A 3 -4.75 0.05 18.81
CA THR A 3 -3.47 -0.46 18.33
C THR A 3 -3.72 -1.02 16.93
N LEU A 4 -3.48 -0.21 15.91
CA LEU A 4 -3.51 -0.64 14.51
C LEU A 4 -2.56 -1.83 14.41
N HIS A 5 -3.09 -3.04 14.23
CA HIS A 5 -2.23 -4.22 14.16
C HIS A 5 -1.35 -4.05 12.91
N PRO A 6 -0.11 -4.56 12.89
CA PRO A 6 0.72 -4.54 11.68
C PRO A 6 -0.02 -5.11 10.45
N ASN A 7 -0.95 -6.04 10.69
CA ASN A 7 -1.85 -6.60 9.69
C ASN A 7 -2.91 -5.61 9.17
N ASP A 8 -3.41 -4.69 10.00
CA ASP A 8 -4.35 -3.65 9.57
C ASP A 8 -3.66 -2.62 8.66
N LYS A 9 -2.40 -2.28 8.96
CA LYS A 9 -1.56 -1.43 8.09
C LYS A 9 -1.35 -2.07 6.72
N LEU A 10 -1.08 -3.38 6.68
CA LEU A 10 -0.96 -4.14 5.44
C LEU A 10 -2.27 -4.18 4.65
N ALA A 11 -3.38 -4.49 5.31
CA ALA A 11 -4.70 -4.52 4.68
C ALA A 11 -5.09 -3.15 4.08
N ALA A 12 -4.77 -2.04 4.78
CA ALA A 12 -5.00 -0.70 4.27
C ALA A 12 -4.11 -0.39 3.04
N LEU A 13 -2.86 -0.83 3.03
CA LEU A 13 -1.94 -0.64 1.91
C LEU A 13 -2.34 -1.49 0.69
N ASP A 14 -2.81 -2.72 0.88
CA ASP A 14 -3.35 -3.55 -0.19
C ASP A 14 -4.62 -2.94 -0.80
N TRP A 15 -5.51 -2.41 0.04
CA TRP A 15 -6.69 -1.69 -0.43
C TRP A 15 -6.32 -0.42 -1.22
N ALA A 16 -5.36 0.36 -0.72
CA ALA A 16 -4.86 1.55 -1.41
C ALA A 16 -4.20 1.22 -2.75
N LEU A 17 -3.44 0.12 -2.84
CA LEU A 17 -2.86 -0.38 -4.09
C LEU A 17 -3.91 -0.78 -5.11
N ALA A 18 -4.97 -1.48 -4.67
CA ALA A 18 -6.08 -1.85 -5.55
C ALA A 18 -6.75 -0.60 -6.14
N LYS A 19 -7.03 0.41 -5.31
CA LYS A 19 -7.63 1.67 -5.75
C LYS A 19 -6.71 2.48 -6.66
N ALA A 20 -5.42 2.55 -6.34
CA ALA A 20 -4.43 3.21 -7.18
C ALA A 20 -4.30 2.53 -8.55
N ARG A 21 -4.45 1.21 -8.61
CA ARG A 21 -4.42 0.45 -9.88
C ARG A 21 -5.65 0.70 -10.74
N GLU A 22 -6.83 0.82 -10.13
CA GLU A 22 -8.05 1.25 -10.81
C GLU A 22 -7.90 2.68 -11.36
N ALA A 23 -7.41 3.62 -10.54
CA ALA A 23 -7.22 5.01 -10.94
C ALA A 23 -6.13 5.16 -12.02
N ALA A 24 -5.06 4.36 -11.95
CA ALA A 24 -3.98 4.33 -12.92
C ALA A 24 -4.39 3.89 -14.33
N ALA A 25 -5.56 3.27 -14.48
CA ALA A 25 -6.13 2.96 -15.79
C ALA A 25 -6.62 4.21 -16.54
N SER A 26 -6.94 5.28 -15.80
CA SER A 26 -7.41 6.55 -16.36
C SER A 26 -6.44 7.72 -16.13
N ASP A 27 -5.53 7.59 -15.17
CA ASP A 27 -4.56 8.61 -14.80
C ASP A 27 -3.13 8.06 -14.82
N GLU A 28 -2.38 8.45 -15.85
CA GLU A 28 -1.01 7.98 -16.05
C GLU A 28 -0.03 8.55 -15.01
N LEU A 29 -0.33 9.71 -14.41
CA LEU A 29 0.49 10.25 -13.33
C LEU A 29 0.41 9.31 -12.11
N ILE A 30 -0.79 8.86 -11.76
CA ILE A 30 -1.01 7.89 -10.67
C ILE A 30 -0.28 6.58 -10.93
N ARG A 31 -0.26 6.12 -12.19
CA ARG A 31 0.49 4.93 -12.59
C ARG A 31 1.99 5.06 -12.35
N LEU A 32 2.55 6.23 -12.68
CA LEU A 32 4.00 6.45 -12.67
C LEU A 32 4.54 6.88 -11.30
N THR A 33 3.72 7.54 -10.46
CA THR A 33 4.18 8.09 -9.18
C THR A 33 3.63 7.33 -7.97
N HIS A 34 2.31 7.12 -7.93
CA HIS A 34 1.63 6.63 -6.74
C HIS A 34 1.67 5.10 -6.61
N LEU A 35 1.53 4.38 -7.72
CA LEU A 35 1.63 2.92 -7.75
C LEU A 35 2.97 2.39 -7.21
N PRO A 36 4.15 2.85 -7.69
CA PRO A 36 5.42 2.38 -7.16
C PRO A 36 5.65 2.80 -5.69
N ALA A 37 5.23 4.00 -5.30
CA ALA A 37 5.36 4.46 -3.92
C ALA A 37 4.54 3.62 -2.93
N LEU A 38 3.28 3.29 -3.29
CA LEU A 38 2.43 2.43 -2.47
C LEU A 38 2.93 0.99 -2.41
N GLN A 39 3.53 0.48 -3.49
CA GLN A 39 4.19 -0.83 -3.50
C GLN A 39 5.38 -0.87 -2.53
N GLN A 40 6.23 0.14 -2.56
CA GLN A 40 7.36 0.24 -1.63
C GLN A 40 6.91 0.28 -0.16
N LEU A 41 5.87 1.07 0.14
CA LEU A 41 5.29 1.13 1.49
C LEU A 41 4.70 -0.21 1.95
N ARG A 42 4.04 -0.95 1.04
CA ARG A 42 3.53 -2.30 1.35
C ARG A 42 4.66 -3.28 1.64
N ASP A 43 5.71 -3.26 0.81
CA ASP A 43 6.84 -4.17 0.97
C ASP A 43 7.63 -3.86 2.26
N GLU A 44 7.78 -2.60 2.62
CA GLU A 44 8.37 -2.18 3.90
C GLU A 44 7.51 -2.64 5.08
N ALA A 45 6.22 -2.33 5.08
CA ALA A 45 5.29 -2.76 6.13
C ALA A 45 5.24 -4.29 6.27
N GLN A 46 5.40 -5.02 5.17
CA GLN A 46 5.42 -6.49 5.18
C GLN A 46 6.72 -7.03 5.77
N ARG A 47 7.85 -6.36 5.53
CA ARG A 47 9.12 -6.71 6.18
C ARG A 47 9.05 -6.44 7.68
N GLU A 48 8.51 -5.30 8.08
CA GLU A 48 8.28 -4.96 9.50
C GLU A 48 7.39 -6.01 10.18
N ALA A 49 6.29 -6.41 9.54
CA ALA A 49 5.37 -7.41 10.08
C ALA A 49 5.93 -8.85 10.11
N ARG A 50 7.02 -9.14 9.38
CA ARG A 50 7.70 -10.45 9.38
C ARG A 50 8.94 -10.50 10.27
N GLY A 51 9.45 -9.35 10.69
CA GLY A 51 10.67 -9.21 11.50
C GLY A 51 10.40 -9.14 13.01
N ASP A 52 9.14 -9.16 13.42
CA ASP A 52 8.65 -9.24 14.81
C ASP A 52 8.14 -10.66 15.11
#